data_AF-A0A532CAZ1-F1
#
_entry.id   AF-A0A532CAZ1-F1
#
_cell.length_a   1.000
_cell.length_b   1.000
_cell.length_c   1.000
_cell.angle_alpha   90.00
_cell.angle_beta   90.00
_cell.angle_gamma   90.00
#
_symmetry.space_group_name_H-M   'P 1'
#
loop_
_entity.id
_entity.type
_entity.pdbx_description
1 polymer ?
#
loop_
_entity_poly.entity_id
_entity_poly.type
_entity_poly.pdbx_seq_one_letter_code
_entity_poly.pdbx_strand_id
1 'polypeptide(L)'
;MPIDDITQKVSERYAKAASTGEQMCCPTSYDMGHLKTFIPEAVLTISYGCGTPAGLKTVQVGETVLDIGSGGGIDCFEASRLVGSTGHVIGIDMTDTMLEIARKNAAVVATNLGYSASNVEFRKGLADAMPVQDGTIDLIISNCVINLAPDKRKVFQEMYRVAKPGGRFTISDIVSDQTVPQYLVHDAQKWGDCLSGALTLTDYMRGMTAAGFLGIHLVKSSPWRVIDGIHFFSVTLTGYKLPPAPTTSSVQYATLRGPFSRVVDERGTTYQRGIPQPINPDDELLLSAPPFAEHFLLAAEPVTFDSHDPRWTAVFPADAPCTWQGQYALLAGPFVEAADDDHHVYRRGEPLEICSKTVAVLESGRYQPHFVILNRAGDRVSGEAVTCAPNGGCC
;
A
#
# COMPACT_ATOMS: atom_id res chain seq x y z
N MET A 1 11.82 -0.22 -25.17
CA MET A 1 13.21 -0.29 -24.65
C MET A 1 13.39 -1.70 -24.08
N PRO A 2 14.48 -2.42 -24.42
CA PRO A 2 14.74 -3.74 -23.84
C PRO A 2 14.83 -3.68 -22.30
N ILE A 3 14.45 -4.77 -21.62
CA ILE A 3 14.45 -4.87 -20.14
C ILE A 3 15.84 -4.57 -19.57
N ASP A 4 16.89 -5.14 -20.16
CA ASP A 4 18.26 -4.98 -19.66
C ASP A 4 18.77 -3.52 -19.78
N ASP A 5 18.38 -2.83 -20.86
CA ASP A 5 18.73 -1.41 -21.09
C ASP A 5 18.07 -0.51 -20.03
N ILE A 6 16.84 -0.84 -19.64
CA ILE A 6 16.11 -0.14 -18.59
C ILE A 6 16.80 -0.33 -17.23
N THR A 7 17.09 -1.57 -16.84
CA THR A 7 17.73 -1.89 -15.55
C THR A 7 19.11 -1.22 -15.44
N GLN A 8 19.90 -1.28 -16.50
CA GLN A 8 21.21 -0.64 -16.54
C GLN A 8 21.11 0.89 -16.36
N LYS A 9 20.21 1.56 -17.08
CA LYS A 9 20.01 3.02 -16.98
C LYS A 9 19.59 3.47 -15.58
N VAL A 10 18.73 2.70 -14.91
CA VAL A 10 18.39 2.98 -13.51
C VAL A 10 19.61 2.84 -12.62
N SER A 11 20.34 1.72 -12.71
CA SER A 11 21.52 1.50 -11.88
C SER A 11 22.55 2.61 -12.06
N GLU A 12 22.86 3.00 -13.29
CA GLU A 12 23.80 4.09 -13.60
C GLU A 12 23.34 5.43 -13.03
N ARG A 13 22.03 5.75 -13.11
CA ARG A 13 21.48 6.97 -12.55
C ARG A 13 21.63 7.01 -11.03
N TYR A 14 21.28 5.94 -10.33
CA TYR A 14 21.37 5.90 -8.87
C TYR A 14 22.82 5.88 -8.38
N ALA A 15 23.72 5.20 -9.10
CA ALA A 15 25.15 5.27 -8.84
C ALA A 15 25.69 6.70 -9.01
N LYS A 16 25.25 7.41 -10.04
CA LYS A 16 25.60 8.83 -10.25
C LYS A 16 25.05 9.71 -9.13
N ALA A 17 23.77 9.57 -8.79
CA ALA A 17 23.12 10.34 -7.72
C ALA A 17 23.90 10.21 -6.40
N ALA A 18 24.29 8.98 -6.03
CA ALA A 18 25.11 8.69 -4.84
C ALA A 18 26.43 9.48 -4.81
N SER A 19 27.03 9.72 -5.98
CA SER A 19 28.28 10.47 -6.11
C SER A 19 28.08 11.99 -6.16
N THR A 20 26.93 12.47 -6.62
CA THR A 20 26.66 13.90 -6.86
C THR A 20 25.79 14.58 -5.80
N GLY A 21 25.10 13.81 -4.95
CA GLY A 21 24.17 14.34 -3.95
C GLY A 21 22.86 14.87 -4.54
N GLU A 22 22.49 14.48 -5.75
CA GLU A 22 21.26 14.90 -6.43
C GLU A 22 20.01 14.37 -5.71
N GLN A 23 19.14 15.25 -5.18
CA GLN A 23 17.91 14.84 -4.50
C GLN A 23 16.88 14.27 -5.48
N MET A 24 16.23 13.16 -5.10
CA MET A 24 15.25 12.46 -5.94
C MET A 24 13.88 12.34 -5.26
N CYS A 25 12.85 12.49 -6.09
CA CYS A 25 11.44 12.08 -5.99
C CYS A 25 10.80 11.75 -4.63
N CYS A 26 10.62 12.70 -3.70
CA CYS A 26 9.33 12.88 -2.96
C CYS A 26 9.40 13.95 -1.86
N PRO A 27 8.23 14.45 -1.37
CA PRO A 27 8.13 15.57 -0.42
C PRO A 27 8.11 15.15 1.07
N THR A 28 8.60 13.97 1.44
CA THR A 28 8.50 13.45 2.82
C THR A 28 9.87 13.41 3.49
N SER A 29 9.95 13.95 4.71
CA SER A 29 11.19 14.06 5.49
C SER A 29 11.30 12.98 6.56
N TYR A 30 12.53 12.50 6.78
CA TYR A 30 12.90 11.72 7.97
C TYR A 30 13.00 12.63 9.20
N ASP A 31 12.80 12.07 10.40
CA ASP A 31 13.29 12.72 11.62
C ASP A 31 14.81 12.55 11.70
N MET A 32 15.52 13.46 11.02
CA MET A 32 16.97 13.45 10.95
C MET A 32 17.62 13.65 12.31
N GLY A 33 16.94 14.26 13.29
CA GLY A 33 17.49 14.47 14.63
C GLY A 33 17.69 13.14 15.35
N HIS A 34 16.68 12.27 15.28
CA HIS A 34 16.74 10.93 15.84
C HIS A 34 17.71 10.03 15.09
N LEU A 35 17.64 9.98 13.75
CA LEU A 35 18.49 9.09 12.95
C LEU A 35 19.98 9.37 13.12
N LYS A 36 20.37 10.64 13.27
CA LYS A 36 21.77 11.05 13.50
C LYS A 36 22.37 10.50 14.79
N THR A 37 21.56 10.03 15.74
CA THR A 37 22.06 9.47 16.99
C THR A 37 22.73 8.10 16.80
N PHE A 38 22.43 7.38 15.72
CA PHE A 38 23.00 6.05 15.46
C PHE A 38 23.39 5.79 14.00
N ILE A 39 22.90 6.55 13.02
CA ILE A 39 23.24 6.41 11.60
C ILE A 39 24.35 7.41 11.21
N PRO A 40 25.46 6.95 10.60
CA PRO A 40 26.51 7.83 10.10
C PRO A 40 26.03 8.82 9.02
N GLU A 41 26.56 10.03 9.03
CA GLU A 41 26.21 11.10 8.07
C GLU A 41 26.39 10.66 6.60
N ALA A 42 27.38 9.81 6.31
CA ALA A 42 27.63 9.27 4.97
C ALA A 42 26.47 8.45 4.39
N VAL A 43 25.57 7.93 5.23
CA VAL A 43 24.33 7.24 4.80
C VAL A 43 23.19 8.24 4.65
N LEU A 44 23.11 9.21 5.56
CA LEU A 44 22.04 10.21 5.59
C LEU A 44 22.07 11.16 4.37
N THR A 45 23.26 11.48 3.85
CA THR A 45 23.44 12.40 2.72
C THR A 45 23.09 11.81 1.36
N ILE A 46 22.97 10.49 1.27
CA ILE A 46 22.69 9.74 0.02
C ILE A 46 21.32 9.03 0.07
N SER A 47 20.44 9.43 0.98
CA SER A 47 19.09 8.88 1.06
C SER A 47 18.20 9.49 -0.01
N TYR A 48 17.80 8.67 -1.00
CA TYR A 48 16.94 9.07 -2.12
C TYR A 48 15.48 8.59 -1.97
N GLY A 49 15.12 8.04 -0.81
CA GLY A 49 13.77 7.52 -0.55
C GLY A 49 12.74 8.61 -0.24
N CYS A 50 11.47 8.25 -0.37
CA CYS A 50 10.32 9.12 -0.15
C CYS A 50 10.00 9.32 1.36
N GLY A 51 11.02 9.63 2.18
CA GLY A 51 10.93 9.75 3.65
C GLY A 51 10.77 8.41 4.38
N THR A 52 10.64 8.43 5.71
CA THR A 52 10.52 7.21 6.54
C THR A 52 9.35 6.33 6.08
N PRO A 53 9.61 5.07 5.66
CA PRO A 53 8.54 4.15 5.28
C PRO A 53 7.52 4.00 6.40
N ALA A 54 6.24 4.13 6.07
CA ALA A 54 5.16 3.93 7.04
C ALA A 54 5.24 2.54 7.70
N GLY A 55 5.79 1.55 6.99
CA GLY A 55 5.99 0.19 7.45
C GLY A 55 6.84 0.08 8.71
N LEU A 56 7.80 0.99 8.91
CA LEU A 56 8.67 1.00 10.09
C LEU A 56 7.86 1.17 11.38
N LYS A 57 6.69 1.81 11.34
CA LYS A 57 5.80 1.93 12.50
C LYS A 57 5.16 0.60 12.92
N THR A 58 5.20 -0.41 12.06
CA THR A 58 4.59 -1.72 12.31
C THR A 58 5.62 -2.80 12.64
N VAL A 59 6.92 -2.47 12.62
CA VAL A 59 8.01 -3.40 12.97
C VAL A 59 7.86 -3.86 14.42
N GLN A 60 8.04 -5.16 14.65
CA GLN A 60 8.06 -5.76 15.98
C GLN A 60 9.46 -6.28 16.34
N VAL A 61 9.74 -6.33 17.64
CA VAL A 61 11.02 -6.85 18.15
C VAL A 61 11.18 -8.32 17.78
N GLY A 62 12.36 -8.70 17.30
CA GLY A 62 12.70 -10.07 16.89
C GLY A 62 12.30 -10.45 15.47
N GLU A 63 11.64 -9.56 14.72
CA GLU A 63 11.24 -9.85 13.35
C GLU A 63 12.42 -9.87 12.37
N THR A 64 12.21 -10.57 11.25
CA THR A 64 13.04 -10.48 10.05
C THR A 64 12.37 -9.53 9.04
N VAL A 65 13.02 -8.40 8.77
CA VAL A 65 12.55 -7.36 7.83
C VAL A 65 13.33 -7.43 6.52
N LEU A 66 12.64 -7.35 5.38
CA LEU A 66 13.25 -7.19 4.06
C LEU A 66 12.98 -5.78 3.54
N ASP A 67 14.03 -5.08 3.11
CA ASP A 67 13.96 -3.80 2.43
C ASP A 67 14.35 -3.95 0.95
N ILE A 68 13.39 -3.65 0.06
CA ILE A 68 13.56 -3.79 -1.39
C ILE A 68 14.04 -2.46 -1.98
N GLY A 69 15.27 -2.47 -2.49
CA GLY A 69 15.97 -1.28 -3.00
C GLY A 69 16.54 -0.44 -1.85
N SER A 70 17.32 -1.09 -0.99
CA SER A 70 17.77 -0.52 0.29
C SER A 70 18.72 0.67 0.15
N GLY A 71 19.30 0.90 -1.05
CA GLY A 71 20.26 1.96 -1.29
C GLY A 71 21.42 1.92 -0.29
N GLY A 72 21.77 3.08 0.27
CA GLY A 72 22.79 3.22 1.32
C GLY A 72 22.39 2.65 2.68
N GLY A 73 21.17 2.12 2.84
CA GLY A 73 20.72 1.36 4.01
C GLY A 73 20.00 2.14 5.10
N ILE A 74 19.56 3.39 4.84
CA ILE A 74 18.91 4.24 5.87
C ILE A 74 17.69 3.55 6.52
N ASP A 75 16.80 2.97 5.70
CA ASP A 75 15.60 2.28 6.18
C ASP A 75 15.94 0.96 6.87
N CYS A 76 16.94 0.23 6.36
CA CYS A 76 17.48 -0.96 7.01
C CYS A 76 18.04 -0.67 8.40
N PHE A 77 18.73 0.46 8.59
CA PHE A 77 19.31 0.83 9.88
C PHE A 77 18.28 1.28 10.90
N GLU A 78 17.25 2.00 10.46
CA GLU A 78 16.12 2.29 11.36
C GLU A 78 15.33 1.01 11.70
N ALA A 79 15.11 0.12 10.73
CA ALA A 79 14.52 -1.20 10.99
C ALA A 79 15.35 -2.02 11.99
N SER A 80 16.69 -1.99 11.89
CA SER A 80 17.62 -2.67 12.80
C SER A 80 17.41 -2.27 14.25
N ARG A 81 17.24 -0.97 14.50
CA ARG A 81 16.93 -0.42 15.82
C ARG A 81 15.58 -0.92 16.34
N LEU A 82 14.57 -0.99 15.47
CA LEU A 82 13.20 -1.34 15.83
C LEU A 82 13.02 -2.85 16.09
N VAL A 83 13.65 -3.70 15.28
CA VAL A 83 13.62 -5.16 15.50
C VAL A 83 14.49 -5.57 16.71
N GLY A 84 15.43 -4.73 17.12
CA GLY A 84 16.34 -5.00 18.24
C GLY A 84 17.41 -6.04 17.90
N SER A 85 18.29 -6.32 18.87
CA SER A 85 19.45 -7.19 18.68
C SER A 85 19.12 -8.66 18.38
N THR A 86 17.88 -9.10 18.65
CA THR A 86 17.40 -10.46 18.36
C THR A 86 16.69 -10.57 17.01
N GLY A 87 16.32 -9.45 16.39
CA GLY A 87 15.74 -9.43 15.06
C GLY A 87 16.79 -9.35 13.97
N HIS A 88 16.35 -9.35 12.72
CA HIS A 88 17.24 -9.36 11.57
C HIS A 88 16.70 -8.47 10.45
N VAL A 89 17.59 -7.81 9.71
CA VAL A 89 17.21 -6.97 8.57
C VAL A 89 18.03 -7.35 7.36
N ILE A 90 17.35 -7.54 6.23
CA ILE A 90 17.98 -7.82 4.93
C ILE A 90 17.64 -6.67 4.00
N GLY A 91 18.67 -5.97 3.51
CA GLY A 91 18.53 -5.00 2.42
C GLY A 91 18.96 -5.62 1.10
N ILE A 92 18.15 -5.44 0.05
CA ILE A 92 18.55 -5.81 -1.32
C ILE A 92 18.70 -4.56 -2.18
N ASP A 93 19.79 -4.48 -2.95
CA ASP A 93 20.00 -3.43 -3.95
C ASP A 93 20.76 -3.98 -5.15
N MET A 94 20.59 -3.37 -6.32
CA MET A 94 21.28 -3.76 -7.54
C MET A 94 22.65 -3.07 -7.69
N THR A 95 22.85 -1.94 -7.00
CA THR A 95 23.96 -1.00 -7.24
C THR A 95 25.13 -1.27 -6.29
N ASP A 96 26.30 -1.60 -6.84
CA ASP A 96 27.49 -1.91 -6.04
C ASP A 96 27.91 -0.74 -5.13
N THR A 97 27.90 0.50 -5.64
CA THR A 97 28.23 1.71 -4.87
C THR A 97 27.35 1.88 -3.63
N MET A 98 26.05 1.61 -3.75
CA MET A 98 25.12 1.70 -2.62
C MET A 98 25.40 0.62 -1.57
N LEU A 99 25.60 -0.63 -2.03
CA LEU A 99 25.91 -1.75 -1.16
C LEU A 99 27.24 -1.59 -0.44
N GLU A 100 28.26 -1.02 -1.08
CA GLU A 100 29.54 -0.72 -0.44
C GLU A 100 29.36 0.26 0.73
N ILE A 101 28.58 1.32 0.53
CA ILE A 101 28.29 2.30 1.59
C ILE A 101 27.48 1.66 2.72
N ALA A 102 26.44 0.90 2.37
CA ALA A 102 25.60 0.23 3.36
C ALA A 102 26.40 -0.78 4.20
N ARG A 103 27.18 -1.66 3.57
CA ARG A 103 28.01 -2.67 4.24
C ARG A 103 29.07 -2.04 5.14
N LYS A 104 29.72 -0.97 4.69
CA LYS A 104 30.74 -0.25 5.48
C LYS A 104 30.15 0.32 6.77
N ASN A 105 28.91 0.82 6.72
CA ASN A 105 28.27 1.48 7.87
C ASN A 105 27.51 0.52 8.78
N ALA A 106 27.20 -0.70 8.35
CA ALA A 106 26.45 -1.68 9.15
C ALA A 106 27.10 -2.02 10.50
N ALA A 107 28.43 -2.14 10.55
CA ALA A 107 29.16 -2.38 11.79
C ALA A 107 29.18 -1.15 12.73
N VAL A 108 29.26 0.05 12.14
CA VAL A 108 29.23 1.32 12.89
C VAL A 108 27.86 1.52 13.53
N VAL A 109 26.78 1.30 12.78
CA VAL A 109 25.41 1.37 13.28
C VAL A 109 25.18 0.37 14.40
N ALA A 110 25.61 -0.89 14.24
CA ALA A 110 25.51 -1.90 15.29
C ALA A 110 26.21 -1.45 16.59
N THR A 111 27.40 -0.87 16.47
CA THR A 111 28.15 -0.33 17.62
C THR A 111 27.40 0.82 18.29
N ASN A 112 26.87 1.76 17.49
CA ASN A 112 26.11 2.91 17.99
C ASN A 112 24.81 2.48 18.70
N LEU A 113 24.19 1.39 18.24
CA LEU A 113 23.01 0.78 18.86
C LEU A 113 23.34 -0.09 20.08
N GLY A 114 24.63 -0.30 20.40
CA GLY A 114 25.08 -1.12 21.51
C GLY A 114 24.99 -2.63 21.26
N TYR A 115 24.97 -3.07 19.99
CA TYR A 115 24.90 -4.48 19.62
C TYR A 115 26.30 -5.09 19.55
N SER A 116 26.41 -6.37 19.91
CA SER A 116 27.67 -7.12 19.84
C SER A 116 28.09 -7.46 18.41
N ALA A 117 27.14 -7.51 17.49
CA ALA A 117 27.35 -7.70 16.06
C ALA A 117 26.22 -7.00 15.28
N SER A 118 26.45 -6.74 13.99
CA SER A 118 25.39 -6.21 13.12
C SER A 118 24.33 -7.27 12.89
N ASN A 119 23.06 -6.88 13.05
CA ASN A 119 21.90 -7.68 12.68
C ASN A 119 21.37 -7.32 11.29
N VAL A 120 22.12 -6.54 10.50
CA VAL A 120 21.76 -6.12 9.14
C VAL A 120 22.65 -6.81 8.12
N GLU A 121 22.05 -7.35 7.07
CA GLU A 121 22.72 -7.96 5.93
C GLU A 121 22.32 -7.27 4.62
N PHE A 122 23.30 -6.91 3.78
CA PHE A 122 23.05 -6.31 2.47
C PHE A 122 23.45 -7.24 1.33
N ARG A 123 22.48 -7.60 0.49
CA ARG A 123 22.65 -8.55 -0.62
C ARG A 123 22.51 -7.84 -1.97
N LYS A 124 23.35 -8.23 -2.92
CA LYS A 124 23.23 -7.78 -4.31
C LYS A 124 22.12 -8.57 -5.01
N GLY A 125 21.12 -7.90 -5.55
CA GLY A 125 20.00 -8.57 -6.19
C GLY A 125 19.05 -7.61 -6.89
N LEU A 126 18.17 -8.17 -7.72
CA LEU A 126 17.07 -7.45 -8.36
C LEU A 126 15.78 -7.70 -7.60
N ALA A 127 14.86 -6.73 -7.64
CA ALA A 127 13.55 -6.86 -6.97
C ALA A 127 12.68 -7.98 -7.57
N ASP A 128 12.92 -8.37 -8.83
CA ASP A 128 12.21 -9.44 -9.54
C ASP A 128 12.94 -10.80 -9.51
N ALA A 129 14.08 -10.89 -8.80
CA ALA A 129 14.85 -12.10 -8.56
C ALA A 129 15.64 -11.95 -7.24
N MET A 130 14.92 -11.97 -6.12
CA MET A 130 15.46 -11.62 -4.81
C MET A 130 16.35 -12.76 -4.26
N PRO A 131 17.59 -12.47 -3.82
CA PRO A 131 18.49 -13.46 -3.20
C PRO A 131 18.08 -13.74 -1.74
N VAL A 132 16.82 -14.13 -1.53
CA VAL A 132 16.19 -14.36 -0.23
C VAL A 132 15.43 -15.67 -0.30
N GLN A 133 15.50 -16.48 0.75
CA GLN A 133 14.83 -17.79 0.82
C GLN A 133 13.31 -17.63 0.99
N ASP A 134 12.57 -18.60 0.46
CA ASP A 134 11.11 -18.67 0.56
C ASP A 134 10.65 -18.66 2.02
N GLY A 135 9.60 -17.89 2.31
CA GLY A 135 8.95 -17.93 3.61
C GLY A 135 9.84 -17.57 4.80
N THR A 136 10.77 -16.63 4.64
CA THR A 136 11.70 -16.23 5.71
C THR A 136 11.48 -14.81 6.23
N ILE A 137 10.62 -14.02 5.61
CA ILE A 137 10.41 -12.60 5.95
C ILE A 137 9.09 -12.37 6.69
N ASP A 138 9.14 -11.67 7.82
CA ASP A 138 7.96 -11.26 8.61
C ASP A 138 7.34 -9.97 8.05
N LEU A 139 8.18 -9.00 7.69
CA LEU A 139 7.76 -7.71 7.13
C LEU A 139 8.60 -7.33 5.91
N ILE A 140 7.93 -7.03 4.80
CA ILE A 140 8.54 -6.45 3.60
C ILE A 140 8.27 -4.96 3.58
N ILE A 141 9.31 -4.15 3.41
CA ILE A 141 9.22 -2.71 3.16
C ILE A 141 9.85 -2.37 1.81
N SER A 142 9.34 -1.32 1.17
CA SER A 142 9.98 -0.72 0.00
C SER A 142 9.50 0.71 -0.16
N ASN A 143 10.36 1.54 -0.73
CA ASN A 143 10.15 2.97 -0.85
C ASN A 143 10.56 3.47 -2.23
N CYS A 144 9.58 3.61 -3.13
CA CYS A 144 9.75 4.16 -4.48
C CYS A 144 10.73 3.37 -5.36
N VAL A 145 10.66 2.03 -5.32
CA VAL A 145 11.57 1.12 -6.06
C VAL A 145 10.81 0.20 -7.04
N ILE A 146 9.60 -0.26 -6.71
CA ILE A 146 8.90 -1.26 -7.53
C ILE A 146 8.57 -0.69 -8.93
N ASN A 147 8.32 0.61 -9.03
CA ASN A 147 8.18 1.29 -10.32
C ASN A 147 9.39 1.18 -11.25
N LEU A 148 10.59 1.04 -10.69
CA LEU A 148 11.85 0.85 -11.40
C LEU A 148 12.08 -0.60 -11.83
N ALA A 149 11.18 -1.53 -11.50
CA ALA A 149 11.25 -2.88 -12.00
C ALA A 149 10.57 -2.98 -13.38
N PRO A 150 11.24 -3.61 -14.37
CA PRO A 150 10.64 -3.82 -15.69
C PRO A 150 9.41 -4.74 -15.66
N ASP A 151 9.45 -5.84 -14.88
CA ASP A 151 8.32 -6.75 -14.69
C ASP A 151 7.83 -6.75 -13.23
N LYS A 152 6.87 -5.86 -12.94
CA LYS A 152 6.28 -5.69 -11.60
C LYS A 152 5.54 -6.92 -11.10
N ARG A 153 4.99 -7.73 -12.00
CA ARG A 153 4.29 -8.97 -11.61
C ARG A 153 5.27 -9.94 -10.96
N LYS A 154 6.49 -10.04 -11.50
CA LYS A 154 7.55 -10.86 -10.89
C LYS A 154 7.97 -10.30 -9.53
N VAL A 155 8.07 -8.98 -9.38
CA VAL A 155 8.34 -8.37 -8.06
C VAL A 155 7.27 -8.77 -7.04
N PHE A 156 5.99 -8.66 -7.39
CA PHE A 156 4.90 -9.07 -6.48
C PHE A 156 4.94 -10.58 -6.16
N GLN A 157 5.29 -11.43 -7.14
CA GLN A 157 5.49 -12.86 -6.92
C GLN A 157 6.67 -13.17 -6.00
N GLU A 158 7.80 -12.48 -6.17
CA GLU A 158 8.97 -12.61 -5.29
C GLU A 158 8.66 -12.14 -3.87
N MET A 159 7.94 -11.02 -3.72
CA MET A 159 7.46 -10.56 -2.41
C MET A 159 6.61 -11.64 -1.74
N TYR A 160 5.68 -12.26 -2.46
CA TYR A 160 4.85 -13.33 -1.89
C TYR A 160 5.65 -14.59 -1.55
N ARG A 161 6.65 -14.94 -2.38
CA ARG A 161 7.54 -16.09 -2.16
C ARG A 161 8.34 -15.93 -0.87
N VAL A 162 8.98 -14.79 -0.66
CA VAL A 162 9.86 -14.55 0.50
C VAL A 162 9.08 -14.32 1.80
N ALA A 163 7.84 -13.83 1.71
CA ALA A 163 6.97 -13.65 2.87
C ALA A 163 6.63 -14.98 3.54
N LYS A 164 6.82 -15.04 4.87
CA LYS A 164 6.29 -16.11 5.72
C LYS A 164 4.76 -16.20 5.58
N PRO A 165 4.15 -17.36 5.85
CA PRO A 165 2.73 -17.39 6.19
C PRO A 165 2.49 -16.52 7.44
N GLY A 166 1.56 -15.57 7.36
CA GLY A 166 1.38 -14.49 8.35
C GLY A 166 2.26 -13.26 8.13
N GLY A 167 3.20 -13.31 7.18
CA GLY A 167 4.06 -12.19 6.81
C GLY A 167 3.26 -11.07 6.14
N ARG A 168 3.72 -9.83 6.32
CA ARG A 168 3.06 -8.62 5.84
C ARG A 168 3.97 -7.76 4.98
N PHE A 169 3.39 -6.82 4.25
CA PHE A 169 4.13 -5.79 3.54
C PHE A 169 3.63 -4.39 3.89
N THR A 170 4.51 -3.41 3.73
CA THR A 170 4.15 -2.00 3.63
C THR A 170 5.01 -1.35 2.56
N ILE A 171 4.38 -0.97 1.46
CA ILE A 171 5.06 -0.42 0.29
C ILE A 171 4.60 1.02 0.10
N SER A 172 5.57 1.93 -0.04
CA SER A 172 5.31 3.28 -0.53
C SER A 172 5.81 3.40 -1.96
N ASP A 173 4.96 3.88 -2.88
CA ASP A 173 5.33 4.06 -4.27
C ASP A 173 4.51 5.16 -4.94
N ILE A 174 4.89 5.53 -6.15
CA ILE A 174 4.08 6.41 -7.02
C ILE A 174 3.09 5.57 -7.82
N VAL A 175 1.87 6.04 -7.96
CA VAL A 175 0.89 5.46 -8.88
C VAL A 175 0.25 6.59 -9.69
N SER A 176 -0.40 6.20 -10.78
CA SER A 176 -1.18 7.11 -11.60
C SER A 176 -2.67 6.83 -11.48
N ASP A 177 -3.48 7.83 -11.80
CA ASP A 177 -4.94 7.69 -11.87
C ASP A 177 -5.42 7.18 -13.24
N GLN A 178 -4.52 7.14 -14.22
CA GLN A 178 -4.72 6.72 -15.60
C GLN A 178 -3.50 5.94 -16.09
N THR A 179 -3.67 5.08 -17.10
CA THR A 179 -2.56 4.34 -17.70
C THR A 179 -1.52 5.31 -18.27
N VAL A 180 -0.25 5.13 -17.88
CA VAL A 180 0.86 5.96 -18.39
C VAL A 180 1.04 5.71 -19.90
N PRO A 181 0.99 6.75 -20.75
CA PRO A 181 1.07 6.61 -22.21
C PRO A 181 2.48 6.21 -22.66
N GLN A 182 2.57 5.49 -23.78
CA GLN A 182 3.84 4.88 -24.23
C GLN A 182 4.99 5.87 -24.44
N TYR A 183 4.72 7.12 -24.84
CA TYR A 183 5.78 8.11 -25.01
C TYR A 183 6.46 8.48 -23.68
N LEU A 184 5.73 8.48 -22.56
CA LEU A 184 6.32 8.65 -21.23
C LEU A 184 7.08 7.39 -20.81
N VAL A 185 6.57 6.20 -21.13
CA VAL A 185 7.22 4.91 -20.82
C VAL A 185 8.62 4.81 -21.45
N HIS A 186 8.86 5.44 -22.59
CA HIS A 186 10.16 5.44 -23.28
C HIS A 186 11.13 6.55 -22.84
N ASP A 187 10.73 7.41 -21.90
CA ASP A 187 11.60 8.44 -21.32
C ASP A 187 12.42 7.88 -20.16
N ALA A 188 13.71 7.62 -20.40
CA ALA A 188 14.62 7.07 -19.41
C ALA A 188 14.86 7.99 -18.20
N GLN A 189 14.75 9.32 -18.37
CA GLN A 189 14.88 10.25 -17.25
C GLN A 189 13.66 10.12 -16.34
N LYS A 190 12.44 10.11 -16.90
CA LYS A 190 11.22 9.92 -16.11
C LYS A 190 11.09 8.52 -15.51
N TRP A 191 11.78 7.53 -16.06
CA TRP A 191 11.85 6.17 -15.49
C TRP A 191 12.60 6.17 -14.16
N GLY A 192 13.76 6.85 -14.09
CA GLY A 192 14.48 7.08 -12.83
C GLY A 192 13.74 7.93 -11.80
N ASP A 193 12.69 8.64 -12.23
CA ASP A 193 11.81 9.43 -11.36
C ASP A 193 10.56 8.63 -10.91
N CYS A 194 10.50 7.32 -11.13
CA CYS A 194 9.33 6.46 -10.83
C CYS A 194 8.05 6.81 -11.60
N LEU A 195 8.10 7.66 -12.62
CA LEU A 195 6.91 8.10 -13.37
C LEU A 195 6.58 7.16 -14.52
N SER A 196 7.57 6.89 -15.36
CA SER A 196 7.37 6.14 -16.60
C SER A 196 7.04 4.67 -16.36
N GLY A 197 7.45 4.16 -15.20
CA GLY A 197 7.12 2.81 -14.76
C GLY A 197 5.84 2.72 -13.94
N ALA A 198 5.20 3.84 -13.57
CA ALA A 198 4.06 3.83 -12.66
C ALA A 198 2.87 3.04 -13.22
N LEU A 199 2.28 2.19 -12.38
CA LEU A 199 1.00 1.56 -12.67
C LEU A 199 -0.15 2.45 -12.21
N THR A 200 -1.35 2.17 -12.74
CA THR A 200 -2.56 2.67 -12.09
C THR A 200 -2.67 2.08 -10.69
N LEU A 201 -3.32 2.78 -9.76
CA LEU A 201 -3.59 2.22 -8.42
C LEU A 201 -4.32 0.86 -8.52
N THR A 202 -5.31 0.76 -9.41
CA THR A 202 -6.04 -0.49 -9.69
C THR A 202 -5.11 -1.62 -10.09
N ASP A 203 -4.24 -1.41 -11.07
CA ASP A 203 -3.35 -2.46 -11.58
C ASP A 203 -2.29 -2.85 -10.56
N TYR A 204 -1.82 -1.90 -9.74
CA TYR A 204 -0.87 -2.15 -8.67
C TYR A 204 -1.47 -3.07 -7.59
N MET A 205 -2.67 -2.73 -7.08
CA MET A 205 -3.38 -3.53 -6.08
C MET A 205 -3.83 -4.89 -6.65
N ARG A 206 -4.27 -4.92 -7.91
CA ARG A 206 -4.61 -6.17 -8.61
C ARG A 206 -3.40 -7.08 -8.76
N GLY A 207 -2.22 -6.52 -9.08
CA GLY A 207 -0.97 -7.28 -9.17
C GLY A 207 -0.59 -7.94 -7.85
N MET A 208 -0.73 -7.22 -6.74
CA MET A 208 -0.53 -7.78 -5.39
C MET A 208 -1.54 -8.88 -5.05
N THR A 209 -2.82 -8.68 -5.39
CA THR A 209 -3.88 -9.68 -5.17
C THR A 209 -3.58 -10.94 -5.98
N ALA A 210 -3.18 -10.79 -7.25
CA ALA A 210 -2.83 -11.89 -8.15
C ALA A 210 -1.58 -12.67 -7.71
N ALA A 211 -0.67 -12.04 -6.96
CA ALA A 211 0.46 -12.73 -6.34
C ALA A 211 0.05 -13.58 -5.12
N GLY A 212 -1.14 -13.34 -4.56
CA GLY A 212 -1.70 -14.10 -3.43
C GLY A 212 -1.81 -13.30 -2.13
N PHE A 213 -1.45 -12.02 -2.12
CA PHE A 213 -1.66 -11.17 -0.94
C PHE A 213 -3.15 -10.83 -0.74
N LEU A 214 -3.51 -10.67 0.53
CA LEU A 214 -4.86 -10.32 0.99
C LEU A 214 -4.77 -9.16 1.99
N GLY A 215 -5.92 -8.59 2.36
CA GLY A 215 -6.04 -7.42 3.21
C GLY A 215 -5.42 -6.17 2.61
N ILE A 216 -5.40 -6.06 1.27
CA ILE A 216 -4.72 -4.94 0.62
C ILE A 216 -5.47 -3.63 0.89
N HIS A 217 -4.81 -2.69 1.55
CA HIS A 217 -5.41 -1.45 2.00
C HIS A 217 -4.49 -0.24 1.75
N LEU A 218 -5.06 0.83 1.20
CA LEU A 218 -4.41 2.12 1.03
C LEU A 218 -4.50 2.94 2.32
N VAL A 219 -3.40 3.03 3.05
CA VAL A 219 -3.36 3.69 4.38
C VAL A 219 -2.94 5.16 4.32
N LYS A 220 -2.31 5.58 3.23
CA LYS A 220 -1.89 6.96 3.02
C LYS A 220 -1.82 7.26 1.52
N SER A 221 -2.25 8.46 1.13
CA SER A 221 -2.05 9.00 -0.20
C SER A 221 -1.69 10.48 -0.15
N SER A 222 -0.85 10.95 -1.05
CA SER A 222 -0.59 12.38 -1.26
C SER A 222 -0.40 12.71 -2.74
N PRO A 223 -1.01 13.78 -3.26
CA PRO A 223 -0.75 14.24 -4.62
C PRO A 223 0.74 14.51 -4.82
N TRP A 224 1.25 14.23 -6.02
CA TRP A 224 2.66 14.47 -6.34
C TRP A 224 2.85 15.36 -7.56
N ARG A 225 2.36 14.95 -8.74
CA ARG A 225 2.57 15.70 -9.99
C ARG A 225 1.45 15.46 -10.99
N VAL A 226 1.18 16.44 -11.83
CA VAL A 226 0.29 16.31 -12.99
C VAL A 226 1.10 16.45 -14.26
N ILE A 227 0.97 15.52 -15.19
CA ILE A 227 1.62 15.54 -16.51
C ILE A 227 0.57 15.24 -17.56
N ASP A 228 0.30 16.17 -18.47
CA ASP A 228 -0.66 15.99 -19.57
C ASP A 228 -2.05 15.50 -19.09
N GLY A 229 -2.50 15.98 -17.92
CA GLY A 229 -3.78 15.59 -17.30
C GLY A 229 -3.76 14.27 -16.52
N ILE A 230 -2.62 13.59 -16.43
CA ILE A 230 -2.43 12.39 -15.62
C ILE A 230 -1.98 12.81 -14.23
N HIS A 231 -2.73 12.41 -13.21
CA HIS A 231 -2.39 12.69 -11.82
C HIS A 231 -1.57 11.54 -11.26
N PHE A 232 -0.35 11.87 -10.86
CA PHE A 232 0.53 10.99 -10.09
C PHE A 232 0.43 11.33 -8.61
N PHE A 233 0.36 10.30 -7.80
CA PHE A 233 0.25 10.42 -6.35
C PHE A 233 1.11 9.36 -5.68
N SER A 234 1.68 9.73 -4.54
CA SER A 234 2.36 8.78 -3.67
C SER A 234 1.30 8.05 -2.85
N VAL A 235 1.44 6.74 -2.74
CA VAL A 235 0.58 5.86 -1.95
C VAL A 235 1.40 5.04 -0.99
N THR A 236 0.80 4.67 0.13
CA THR A 236 1.29 3.60 1.01
C THR A 236 0.24 2.50 1.05
N LEU A 237 0.62 1.31 0.60
CA LEU A 237 -0.21 0.12 0.61
C LEU A 237 0.30 -0.87 1.66
N THR A 238 -0.63 -1.51 2.35
CA THR A 238 -0.36 -2.62 3.27
C THR A 238 -1.13 -3.85 2.85
N GLY A 239 -0.67 -5.02 3.26
CA GLY A 239 -1.37 -6.30 3.06
C GLY A 239 -0.57 -7.44 3.67
N TYR A 240 -1.09 -8.66 3.57
CA TYR A 240 -0.50 -9.84 4.20
C TYR A 240 -0.69 -11.11 3.39
N LYS A 241 0.20 -12.07 3.65
CA LYS A 241 0.05 -13.46 3.23
C LYS A 241 -0.59 -14.21 4.39
N LEU A 242 -1.81 -14.70 4.20
CA LEU A 242 -2.48 -15.44 5.26
C LEU A 242 -1.70 -16.72 5.61
N PRO A 243 -1.63 -17.09 6.91
CA PRO A 243 -1.18 -18.42 7.28
C PRO A 243 -2.20 -19.47 6.81
N PRO A 244 -1.82 -20.76 6.78
CA PRO A 244 -2.77 -21.83 6.52
C PRO A 244 -3.87 -21.80 7.59
N ALA A 245 -5.13 -21.92 7.18
CA ALA A 245 -6.23 -21.97 8.13
C ALA A 245 -6.17 -23.22 9.01
N PRO A 246 -6.69 -23.13 10.25
CA PRO A 246 -6.87 -24.30 11.10
C PRO A 246 -7.86 -25.29 10.47
N THR A 247 -7.68 -26.58 10.77
CA THR A 247 -8.53 -27.66 10.24
C THR A 247 -9.94 -27.68 10.83
N THR A 248 -10.14 -27.04 11.98
CA THR A 248 -11.43 -26.97 12.68
C THR A 248 -11.70 -25.54 13.10
N SER A 249 -12.92 -25.07 12.86
CA SER A 249 -13.40 -23.79 13.37
C SER A 249 -14.72 -23.97 14.12
N SER A 250 -14.86 -23.25 15.24
CA SER A 250 -16.15 -23.08 15.92
C SER A 250 -16.99 -21.94 15.33
N VAL A 251 -16.39 -21.09 14.49
CA VAL A 251 -17.07 -20.03 13.75
C VAL A 251 -17.58 -20.61 12.44
N GLN A 252 -18.84 -20.38 12.14
CA GLN A 252 -19.49 -20.89 10.94
C GLN A 252 -20.14 -19.80 10.11
N TYR A 253 -20.36 -18.62 10.70
CA TYR A 253 -21.07 -17.51 10.05
C TYR A 253 -20.33 -16.19 10.21
N ALA A 254 -20.38 -15.39 9.14
CA ALA A 254 -20.00 -13.99 9.14
C ALA A 254 -21.21 -13.12 8.79
N THR A 255 -21.41 -12.05 9.56
CA THR A 255 -22.44 -11.04 9.29
C THR A 255 -21.77 -9.68 9.13
N LEU A 256 -21.94 -9.05 7.97
CA LEU A 256 -21.44 -7.70 7.71
C LEU A 256 -22.21 -6.69 8.58
N ARG A 257 -21.48 -5.88 9.33
CA ARG A 257 -22.00 -4.79 10.18
C ARG A 257 -22.21 -3.50 9.41
N GLY A 258 -21.34 -3.21 8.44
CA GLY A 258 -21.30 -1.96 7.67
C GLY A 258 -19.93 -1.27 7.74
N PRO A 259 -19.81 0.01 7.34
CA PRO A 259 -20.91 0.91 6.95
C PRO A 259 -21.53 0.58 5.59
N PHE A 260 -20.85 -0.17 4.73
CA PHE A 260 -21.32 -0.57 3.41
C PHE A 260 -22.59 -1.44 3.47
N SER A 261 -23.46 -1.31 2.48
CA SER A 261 -24.66 -2.14 2.33
C SER A 261 -24.33 -3.53 1.76
N ARG A 262 -23.32 -3.58 0.89
CA ARG A 262 -22.75 -4.80 0.31
C ARG A 262 -21.24 -4.64 0.15
N VAL A 263 -20.49 -5.72 0.37
CA VAL A 263 -19.05 -5.77 0.03
C VAL A 263 -18.71 -7.06 -0.68
N VAL A 264 -17.62 -7.03 -1.45
CA VAL A 264 -16.99 -8.21 -2.06
C VAL A 264 -15.54 -8.27 -1.56
N ASP A 265 -15.16 -9.38 -0.96
CA ASP A 265 -13.78 -9.61 -0.52
C ASP A 265 -12.85 -10.01 -1.68
N GLU A 266 -11.56 -10.13 -1.39
CA GLU A 266 -10.53 -10.48 -2.38
C GLU A 266 -10.62 -11.92 -2.91
N ARG A 267 -11.48 -12.75 -2.32
CA ARG A 267 -11.78 -14.11 -2.79
C ARG A 267 -13.03 -14.16 -3.66
N GLY A 268 -13.71 -13.02 -3.83
CA GLY A 268 -14.94 -12.91 -4.59
C GLY A 268 -16.20 -13.24 -3.78
N THR A 269 -16.08 -13.44 -2.47
CA THR A 269 -17.25 -13.68 -1.61
C THR A 269 -17.96 -12.36 -1.38
N THR A 270 -19.26 -12.35 -1.69
CA THR A 270 -20.13 -11.19 -1.48
C THR A 270 -20.83 -11.31 -0.14
N TYR A 271 -20.87 -10.24 0.65
CA TYR A 271 -21.61 -10.16 1.91
C TYR A 271 -22.61 -9.01 1.86
N GLN A 272 -23.82 -9.23 2.37
CA GLN A 272 -24.84 -8.20 2.55
C GLN A 272 -24.96 -7.82 4.02
N ARG A 273 -25.15 -6.53 4.29
CA ARG A 273 -25.21 -6.01 5.66
C ARG A 273 -26.36 -6.64 6.43
N GLY A 274 -26.05 -7.12 7.63
CA GLY A 274 -26.96 -7.80 8.56
C GLY A 274 -27.46 -9.16 8.13
N ILE A 275 -27.07 -9.68 6.96
CA ILE A 275 -27.42 -11.03 6.52
C ILE A 275 -26.26 -11.98 6.89
N PRO A 276 -26.49 -12.99 7.75
CA PRO A 276 -25.45 -13.96 8.08
C PRO A 276 -25.15 -14.86 6.89
N GLN A 277 -23.86 -15.09 6.65
CA GLN A 277 -23.37 -15.91 5.57
C GLN A 277 -22.50 -17.05 6.11
N PRO A 278 -22.72 -18.30 5.70
CA PRO A 278 -21.82 -19.39 6.04
C PRO A 278 -20.40 -19.10 5.52
N ILE A 279 -19.39 -19.40 6.34
CA ILE A 279 -17.98 -19.21 6.01
C ILE A 279 -17.17 -20.45 6.34
N ASN A 280 -16.02 -20.62 5.67
CA ASN A 280 -15.06 -21.68 5.98
C ASN A 280 -13.92 -21.14 6.89
N PRO A 281 -13.02 -22.01 7.40
CA PRO A 281 -11.92 -21.56 8.27
C PRO A 281 -10.95 -20.56 7.62
N ASP A 282 -10.76 -20.62 6.30
CA ASP A 282 -9.91 -19.67 5.59
C ASP A 282 -10.57 -18.28 5.52
N ASP A 283 -11.89 -18.23 5.37
CA ASP A 283 -12.66 -16.99 5.38
C ASP A 283 -12.70 -16.40 6.80
N GLU A 284 -12.88 -17.23 7.84
CA GLU A 284 -12.76 -16.77 9.23
C GLU A 284 -11.41 -16.09 9.48
N LEU A 285 -10.32 -16.71 9.03
CA LEU A 285 -8.98 -16.18 9.20
C LEU A 285 -8.80 -14.83 8.50
N LEU A 286 -9.36 -14.67 7.29
CA LEU A 286 -9.35 -13.40 6.57
C LEU A 286 -10.19 -12.34 7.30
N LEU A 287 -11.43 -12.67 7.64
CA LEU A 287 -12.42 -11.74 8.17
C LEU A 287 -12.14 -11.34 9.63
N SER A 288 -11.39 -12.15 10.37
CA SER A 288 -10.93 -11.84 11.73
C SER A 288 -9.66 -10.97 11.77
N ALA A 289 -8.96 -10.82 10.64
CA ALA A 289 -7.77 -10.00 10.54
C ALA A 289 -8.12 -8.55 10.17
N PRO A 290 -7.46 -7.53 10.76
CA PRO A 290 -7.57 -6.16 10.28
C PRO A 290 -7.13 -6.05 8.81
N PRO A 291 -7.75 -5.18 7.98
CA PRO A 291 -8.85 -4.28 8.36
C PRO A 291 -10.25 -4.89 8.22
N PHE A 292 -10.40 -6.18 7.87
CA PHE A 292 -11.74 -6.79 7.76
C PHE A 292 -12.46 -6.92 9.11
N ALA A 293 -11.71 -7.19 10.19
CA ALA A 293 -12.23 -7.49 11.53
C ALA A 293 -13.27 -6.49 12.06
N GLU A 294 -13.14 -5.21 11.72
CA GLU A 294 -14.06 -4.17 12.19
C GLU A 294 -15.44 -4.21 11.50
N HIS A 295 -15.50 -4.82 10.32
CA HIS A 295 -16.71 -4.89 9.50
C HIS A 295 -17.58 -6.10 9.79
N PHE A 296 -17.07 -7.15 10.42
CA PHE A 296 -17.79 -8.41 10.55
C PHE A 296 -18.11 -8.77 12.00
N LEU A 297 -19.26 -9.43 12.21
CA LEU A 297 -19.47 -10.30 13.35
C LEU A 297 -19.23 -11.74 12.90
N LEU A 298 -18.33 -12.43 13.58
CA LEU A 298 -18.08 -13.86 13.40
C LEU A 298 -18.77 -14.62 14.53
N ALA A 299 -19.52 -15.67 14.19
CA ALA A 299 -20.30 -16.45 15.15
C ALA A 299 -20.42 -17.93 14.78
N ALA A 300 -20.71 -18.78 15.77
CA ALA A 300 -20.99 -20.20 15.58
C ALA A 300 -22.37 -20.45 14.95
N GLU A 301 -23.33 -19.57 15.26
CA GLU A 301 -24.72 -19.63 14.79
C GLU A 301 -25.03 -18.39 13.94
N PRO A 302 -26.01 -18.46 13.01
CA PRO A 302 -26.35 -17.34 12.16
C PRO A 302 -26.96 -16.20 12.99
N VAL A 303 -26.36 -15.00 12.91
CA VAL A 303 -26.85 -13.79 13.59
C VAL A 303 -27.25 -12.76 12.56
N THR A 304 -28.54 -12.42 12.52
CA THR A 304 -29.07 -11.34 11.68
C THR A 304 -29.07 -10.02 12.42
N PHE A 305 -28.80 -8.93 11.71
CA PHE A 305 -29.00 -7.56 12.20
C PHE A 305 -30.06 -6.86 11.36
N ASP A 306 -30.76 -5.92 11.97
CA ASP A 306 -31.61 -4.95 11.28
C ASP A 306 -31.21 -3.51 11.69
N SER A 307 -31.93 -2.52 11.19
CA SER A 307 -31.67 -1.10 11.50
C SER A 307 -31.84 -0.73 12.97
N HIS A 308 -32.39 -1.61 13.81
CA HIS A 308 -32.58 -1.38 15.25
C HIS A 308 -31.43 -1.98 16.09
N ASP A 309 -30.59 -2.84 15.50
CA ASP A 309 -29.45 -3.43 16.19
C ASP A 309 -28.30 -2.41 16.33
N PRO A 310 -27.73 -2.20 17.53
CA PRO A 310 -26.63 -1.23 17.72
C PRO A 310 -25.34 -1.60 16.96
N ARG A 311 -25.22 -2.84 16.48
CA ARG A 311 -24.09 -3.30 15.65
C ARG A 311 -24.31 -3.00 14.16
N TRP A 312 -25.54 -2.70 13.75
CA TRP A 312 -25.85 -2.27 12.39
C TRP A 312 -25.32 -0.87 12.14
N THR A 313 -24.44 -0.72 11.16
CA THR A 313 -23.83 0.55 10.78
C THR A 313 -24.25 0.89 9.36
N ALA A 314 -25.03 1.96 9.20
CA ALA A 314 -25.39 2.53 7.90
C ALA A 314 -25.17 4.04 7.94
N VAL A 315 -24.89 4.63 6.77
CA VAL A 315 -24.77 6.08 6.63
C VAL A 315 -25.58 6.48 5.41
N PHE A 316 -26.65 7.20 5.65
CA PHE A 316 -27.54 7.70 4.61
C PHE A 316 -27.15 9.13 4.22
N PRO A 317 -27.30 9.52 2.96
CA PRO A 317 -27.12 10.91 2.56
C PRO A 317 -28.18 11.82 3.19
N ALA A 318 -27.94 13.13 3.15
CA ALA A 318 -29.00 14.10 3.32
C ALA A 318 -29.97 14.06 2.12
N ASP A 319 -31.27 14.22 2.37
CA ASP A 319 -32.27 14.44 1.33
C ASP A 319 -32.19 15.89 0.81
N ALA A 320 -31.18 16.16 -0.01
CA ALA A 320 -30.87 17.48 -0.54
C ALA A 320 -30.30 17.40 -1.97
N PRO A 321 -30.52 18.43 -2.82
CA PRO A 321 -29.89 18.51 -4.14
C PRO A 321 -28.36 18.47 -4.04
N CYS A 322 -27.71 17.88 -5.04
CA CYS A 322 -26.25 17.86 -5.12
C CYS A 322 -25.72 18.41 -6.45
N THR A 323 -24.46 18.83 -6.43
CA THR A 323 -23.76 19.34 -7.61
C THR A 323 -22.48 18.57 -7.80
N TRP A 324 -22.08 18.37 -9.06
CA TRP A 324 -20.74 17.91 -9.37
C TRP A 324 -19.76 19.07 -9.31
N GLN A 325 -18.61 18.88 -8.65
CA GLN A 325 -17.58 19.92 -8.49
C GLN A 325 -16.16 19.39 -8.79
N GLY A 326 -16.04 18.28 -9.52
CA GLY A 326 -14.75 17.71 -9.90
C GLY A 326 -14.23 16.58 -9.02
N GLN A 327 -15.01 16.10 -8.05
CA GLN A 327 -14.58 15.07 -7.10
C GLN A 327 -14.70 13.66 -7.67
N TYR A 328 -13.72 12.83 -7.31
CA TYR A 328 -13.70 11.40 -7.55
C TYR A 328 -13.41 10.67 -6.24
N ALA A 329 -14.10 9.57 -5.99
CA ALA A 329 -13.83 8.65 -4.89
C ALA A 329 -13.00 7.46 -5.37
N LEU A 330 -11.97 7.12 -4.60
CA LEU A 330 -11.21 5.90 -4.72
C LEU A 330 -11.46 5.04 -3.48
N LEU A 331 -11.97 3.82 -3.66
CA LEU A 331 -12.06 2.84 -2.58
C LEU A 331 -10.64 2.36 -2.20
N ALA A 332 -10.23 2.63 -0.97
CA ALA A 332 -8.92 2.33 -0.41
C ALA A 332 -8.71 0.82 -0.14
N GLY A 333 -9.81 0.07 0.04
CA GLY A 333 -9.82 -1.33 0.46
C GLY A 333 -10.41 -1.50 1.88
N PRO A 334 -10.34 -2.72 2.46
CA PRO A 334 -9.72 -3.91 1.89
C PRO A 334 -10.58 -4.63 0.84
N PHE A 335 -11.86 -4.29 0.73
CA PHE A 335 -12.78 -4.91 -0.23
C PHE A 335 -12.43 -4.57 -1.69
N VAL A 336 -12.61 -5.53 -2.60
CA VAL A 336 -12.40 -5.29 -4.04
C VAL A 336 -13.54 -4.47 -4.65
N GLU A 337 -14.72 -4.59 -4.06
CA GLU A 337 -15.92 -3.83 -4.43
C GLU A 337 -16.76 -3.57 -3.18
N ALA A 338 -17.38 -2.40 -3.09
CA ALA A 338 -18.30 -2.06 -2.01
C ALA A 338 -19.45 -1.20 -2.53
N ALA A 339 -20.62 -1.35 -1.94
CA ALA A 339 -21.79 -0.52 -2.23
C ALA A 339 -22.26 0.22 -0.98
N ASP A 340 -22.73 1.45 -1.17
CA ASP A 340 -23.32 2.25 -0.09
C ASP A 340 -24.86 2.12 -0.07
N ASP A 341 -25.49 2.93 0.77
CA ASP A 341 -26.94 3.00 0.94
C ASP A 341 -27.65 3.80 -0.17
N ASP A 342 -26.89 4.47 -1.04
CA ASP A 342 -27.35 5.27 -2.18
C ASP A 342 -27.20 4.55 -3.54
N HIS A 343 -26.88 3.25 -3.50
CA HIS A 343 -26.66 2.38 -4.66
C HIS A 343 -25.41 2.70 -5.50
N HIS A 344 -24.47 3.51 -4.99
CA HIS A 344 -23.17 3.63 -5.62
C HIS A 344 -22.41 2.30 -5.49
N VAL A 345 -21.65 1.94 -6.51
CA VAL A 345 -20.74 0.78 -6.49
C VAL A 345 -19.33 1.27 -6.71
N TYR A 346 -18.49 1.13 -5.69
CA TYR A 346 -17.10 1.52 -5.69
C TYR A 346 -16.22 0.31 -5.92
N ARG A 347 -15.28 0.40 -6.86
CA ARG A 347 -14.28 -0.63 -7.11
C ARG A 347 -12.93 -0.16 -6.61
N ARG A 348 -12.17 -1.09 -6.02
CA ARG A 348 -10.91 -0.77 -5.35
C ARG A 348 -9.89 -0.19 -6.33
N GLY A 349 -9.40 1.00 -5.99
CA GLY A 349 -8.44 1.74 -6.82
C GLY A 349 -9.00 2.37 -8.10
N GLU A 350 -10.26 2.11 -8.48
CA GLU A 350 -10.89 2.70 -9.65
C GLU A 350 -11.60 4.02 -9.27
N PRO A 351 -11.27 5.16 -9.90
CA PRO A 351 -11.87 6.44 -9.56
C PRO A 351 -13.32 6.50 -10.04
N LEU A 352 -14.25 6.69 -9.12
CA LEU A 352 -15.66 6.93 -9.40
C LEU A 352 -15.98 8.43 -9.26
N GLU A 353 -16.59 9.01 -10.28
CA GLU A 353 -17.08 10.39 -10.23
C GLU A 353 -18.22 10.52 -9.21
N ILE A 354 -18.18 11.53 -8.35
CA ILE A 354 -19.16 11.69 -7.26
C ILE A 354 -19.62 13.14 -7.12
N CYS A 355 -20.87 13.34 -6.67
CA CYS A 355 -21.39 14.68 -6.37
C CYS A 355 -21.11 15.11 -4.93
N SER A 356 -21.36 16.38 -4.62
CA SER A 356 -21.14 16.98 -3.30
C SER A 356 -21.83 16.24 -2.14
N LYS A 357 -22.98 15.60 -2.38
CA LYS A 357 -23.71 14.80 -1.38
C LYS A 357 -22.96 13.51 -1.03
N THR A 358 -22.50 12.79 -2.05
CA THR A 358 -21.68 11.59 -1.87
C THR A 358 -20.35 11.93 -1.21
N VAL A 359 -19.71 13.06 -1.55
CA VAL A 359 -18.51 13.54 -0.84
C VAL A 359 -18.78 13.67 0.66
N ALA A 360 -19.88 14.33 1.04
CA ALA A 360 -20.24 14.50 2.46
C ALA A 360 -20.48 13.16 3.18
N VAL A 361 -21.05 12.16 2.50
CA VAL A 361 -21.22 10.81 3.04
C VAL A 361 -19.87 10.11 3.21
N LEU A 362 -19.01 10.16 2.20
CA LEU A 362 -17.73 9.45 2.21
C LEU A 362 -16.70 10.08 3.15
N GLU A 363 -16.77 11.40 3.37
CA GLU A 363 -15.97 12.11 4.36
C GLU A 363 -16.52 11.97 5.80
N SER A 364 -17.71 11.39 5.97
CA SER A 364 -18.24 11.07 7.29
C SER A 364 -17.39 10.00 7.98
N GLY A 365 -17.29 10.07 9.30
CA GLY A 365 -16.29 9.31 10.06
C GLY A 365 -16.32 7.78 9.91
N ARG A 366 -17.41 7.18 9.43
CA ARG A 366 -17.49 5.73 9.19
C ARG A 366 -16.93 5.33 7.82
N TYR A 367 -17.08 6.17 6.80
CA TYR A 367 -16.56 5.90 5.45
C TYR A 367 -15.16 6.48 5.23
N GLN A 368 -14.81 7.57 5.93
CA GLN A 368 -13.57 8.31 5.73
C GLN A 368 -12.30 7.42 5.68
N PRO A 369 -12.13 6.39 6.55
CA PRO A 369 -10.94 5.53 6.49
C PRO A 369 -10.82 4.69 5.21
N HIS A 370 -11.92 4.49 4.48
CA HIS A 370 -12.01 3.59 3.34
C HIS A 370 -11.97 4.32 1.99
N PHE A 371 -11.90 5.65 1.98
CA PHE A 371 -11.95 6.43 0.74
C PHE A 371 -10.84 7.48 0.66
N VAL A 372 -10.28 7.60 -0.54
CA VAL A 372 -9.49 8.76 -0.93
C VAL A 372 -10.32 9.60 -1.89
N ILE A 373 -10.52 10.87 -1.53
CA ILE A 373 -11.23 11.83 -2.37
C ILE A 373 -10.20 12.63 -3.18
N LEU A 374 -10.28 12.51 -4.50
CA LEU A 374 -9.48 13.28 -5.44
C LEU A 374 -10.30 14.44 -5.98
N ASN A 375 -9.67 15.59 -6.20
CA ASN A 375 -10.27 16.67 -6.97
C ASN A 375 -9.49 16.84 -8.28
N ARG A 376 -10.16 16.56 -9.41
CA ARG A 376 -9.59 16.70 -10.76
C ARG A 376 -9.95 18.05 -11.41
N ALA A 377 -10.81 18.84 -10.80
CA ALA A 377 -11.09 20.16 -11.31
C ALA A 377 -9.92 21.11 -10.97
N GLY A 378 -9.20 21.54 -11.99
CA GLY A 378 -8.16 22.57 -11.86
C GLY A 378 -8.70 23.94 -11.46
N ASP A 379 -10.01 24.18 -11.66
CA ASP A 379 -10.75 25.41 -11.34
C ASP A 379 -12.09 25.09 -10.67
N ARG A 380 -12.75 26.09 -10.08
CA ARG A 380 -14.11 25.94 -9.52
C ARG A 380 -15.12 25.62 -10.65
N VAL A 381 -15.68 24.41 -10.64
CA VAL A 381 -16.76 24.03 -11.56
C VAL A 381 -18.11 24.49 -10.98
N SER A 382 -18.90 25.25 -11.74
CA SER A 382 -20.30 25.53 -11.43
C SER A 382 -21.20 24.52 -12.17
N GLY A 383 -21.64 23.47 -11.49
CA GLY A 383 -22.65 22.53 -12.01
C GLY A 383 -24.08 22.96 -11.62
N GLU A 384 -25.06 22.65 -12.46
CA GLU A 384 -26.47 22.76 -12.11
C GLU A 384 -26.83 21.73 -11.02
N ALA A 385 -27.68 22.11 -10.07
CA ALA A 385 -28.10 21.23 -8.99
C ALA A 385 -29.04 20.14 -9.52
N VAL A 386 -28.73 18.88 -9.21
CA VAL A 386 -29.56 17.72 -9.57
C VAL A 386 -30.12 17.12 -8.28
N THR A 387 -31.39 16.72 -8.30
CA THR A 387 -32.02 16.00 -7.19
C THR A 387 -31.82 14.50 -7.38
N CYS A 388 -31.14 13.86 -6.44
CA CYS A 388 -30.88 12.42 -6.45
C CYS A 388 -31.69 11.73 -5.33
N ALA A 389 -32.68 10.92 -5.71
CA ALA A 389 -33.53 10.20 -4.77
C ALA A 389 -32.98 8.78 -4.50
N PRO A 390 -33.14 8.23 -3.28
CA PRO A 390 -32.70 6.86 -2.92
C PRO A 390 -33.36 5.74 -3.74
N ASN A 391 -34.35 6.06 -4.58
CA ASN A 391 -35.20 5.10 -5.27
C ASN A 391 -34.61 4.62 -6.62
N GLY A 392 -33.28 4.64 -6.77
CA GLY A 392 -32.60 4.15 -7.98
C GLY A 392 -32.69 5.07 -9.21
N GLY A 393 -33.06 6.35 -9.01
CA GLY A 393 -33.08 7.35 -10.08
C GLY A 393 -31.87 8.26 -9.99
N CYS A 394 -30.68 7.79 -10.38
CA CYS A 394 -29.55 8.67 -10.66
C CYS A 394 -28.62 8.10 -11.74
N CYS A 395 -28.04 9.03 -12.50
CA CYS A 395 -27.32 8.94 -13.77
C CYS A 395 -26.37 7.75 -13.97
#